data_AF-A0A1S9CVJ2-F1
#
_entry.id   AF-A0A1S9CVJ2-F1
#
_cell.length_a   1.000
_cell.length_b   1.000
_cell.length_c   1.000
_cell.angle_alpha   90.00
_cell.angle_beta   90.00
_cell.angle_gamma   90.00
#
_symmetry.space_group_name_H-M   'P 1'
#
loop_
_entity.id
_entity.type
_entity.pdbx_description
1 polymer ?
#
loop_
_entity_poly.entity_id
_entity_poly.type
_entity_poly.pdbx_seq_one_letter_code
_entity_poly.pdbx_strand_id
1 'polypeptide(L)'
;MASARLIIAFMALFIATLLCGAIVNFIIAKLVMSSGLSGTDRVLGIVFGIARGALVVGVLVLVAGLTPLPQDPWWEQSVLLGRFEAMALWLRSYLPPEVAAYFTF
;
A
#
# COMPACT_ATOMS: atom_id res chain seq x y z
N MET A 1 -33.67 -1.54 12.01
CA MET A 1 -33.16 -0.15 12.06
C MET A 1 -31.85 0.04 12.85
N ALA A 2 -31.34 -0.96 13.58
CA ALA A 2 -30.07 -0.83 14.32
C ALA A 2 -28.81 -0.84 13.43
N SER A 3 -28.82 -1.63 12.34
CA SER A 3 -27.72 -1.75 11.38
C SER A 3 -27.45 -0.46 10.60
N ALA A 4 -28.49 0.27 10.19
CA ALA A 4 -28.35 1.55 9.50
C ALA A 4 -27.63 2.61 10.36
N ARG A 5 -27.94 2.68 11.66
CA ARG A 5 -27.29 3.60 12.60
C ARG A 5 -25.80 3.33 12.76
N LEU A 6 -25.41 2.04 12.81
CA LEU A 6 -24.00 1.62 12.88
C LEU A 6 -23.22 2.02 11.62
N ILE A 7 -23.81 1.78 10.44
CA ILE A 7 -23.21 2.16 9.15
C ILE A 7 -23.03 3.67 9.07
N ILE A 8 -24.05 4.44 9.46
CA ILE A 8 -23.98 5.92 9.46
C ILE A 8 -22.92 6.42 10.44
N ALA A 9 -22.87 5.86 11.66
CA ALA A 9 -21.87 6.24 12.65
C ALA A 9 -20.44 5.92 12.18
N PHE A 10 -20.23 4.75 11.59
CA PHE A 10 -18.95 4.35 11.01
C PHE A 10 -18.53 5.29 9.88
N MET A 11 -19.42 5.58 8.94
CA MET A 11 -19.15 6.51 7.83
C MET A 11 -18.85 7.92 8.33
N ALA A 12 -19.59 8.40 9.33
CA ALA A 12 -19.35 9.72 9.92
C ALA A 12 -17.97 9.80 10.60
N LEU A 13 -17.62 8.80 11.42
CA LEU A 13 -16.30 8.69 12.06
C LEU A 13 -15.17 8.56 11.05
N PHE A 14 -15.37 7.76 9.99
CA PHE A 14 -14.42 7.57 8.92
C PHE A 14 -14.14 8.88 8.17
N ILE A 15 -15.20 9.58 7.75
CA ILE A 15 -15.08 10.88 7.07
C ILE A 15 -14.44 11.91 8.00
N ALA A 16 -14.85 11.98 9.26
CA ALA A 16 -14.25 12.90 10.24
C ALA A 16 -12.75 12.65 10.43
N THR A 17 -12.35 11.38 10.50
CA THR A 17 -10.93 10.98 10.62
C THR A 17 -10.14 11.39 9.38
N LEU A 18 -10.69 11.16 8.18
CA LEU A 18 -10.07 11.60 6.92
C LEU A 18 -9.93 13.13 6.87
N LEU A 19 -10.96 13.87 7.29
CA LEU A 19 -10.93 15.32 7.32
C LEU A 19 -9.85 15.84 8.28
N CYS A 20 -9.77 15.27 9.49
CA CYS A 20 -8.73 15.60 10.45
C CYS A 20 -7.33 15.30 9.89
N GLY A 21 -7.13 14.12 9.30
CA GLY A 21 -5.86 13.76 8.66
C GLY A 21 -5.48 14.72 7.53
N ALA A 22 -6.45 15.11 6.68
CA ALA A 22 -6.23 16.05 5.60
C ALA A 22 -5.86 17.46 6.10
N ILE A 23 -6.51 17.95 7.16
CA ILE A 23 -6.21 19.24 7.78
C ILE A 23 -4.81 19.24 8.38
N VAL A 24 -4.44 18.19 9.12
CA VAL A 24 -3.09 18.05 9.69
C VAL A 24 -2.05 18.02 8.58
N ASN A 25 -2.28 17.23 7.53
CA ASN A 25 -1.38 17.17 6.38
C ASN A 25 -1.25 18.53 5.68
N PHE A 26 -2.35 19.27 5.54
CA PHE A 26 -2.34 20.62 4.96
C PHE A 26 -1.51 21.59 5.81
N ILE A 27 -1.66 21.56 7.14
CA ILE A 27 -0.91 22.42 8.06
C ILE A 27 0.59 22.09 7.98
N ILE A 28 0.95 20.81 8.05
CA ILE A 28 2.35 20.34 7.92
C ILE A 28 2.93 20.78 6.57
N ALA A 29 2.19 20.57 5.47
CA ALA A 29 2.63 20.98 4.14
C ALA A 29 2.88 22.50 4.04
N LYS A 30 2.01 23.31 4.68
CA LYS A 30 2.14 24.77 4.71
C LYS A 30 3.34 25.23 5.55
N LEU A 31 3.60 24.58 6.68
CA LEU A 31 4.78 24.83 7.53
C LEU A 31 6.08 24.49 6.81
N VAL A 32 6.13 23.34 6.12
CA VAL A 32 7.28 22.90 5.32
C VAL A 32 7.52 23.83 4.13
N MET A 33 6.45 24.37 3.52
CA MET A 33 6.59 25.39 2.47
C MET A 33 7.18 26.70 2.98
N SER A 34 6.87 27.10 4.21
CA SER A 34 7.35 28.36 4.79
C SER A 34 8.80 28.33 5.25
N SER A 35 9.38 27.15 5.50
CA SER A 35 10.75 26.99 6.02
C SER A 35 11.85 26.93 4.95
N GLY A 36 11.50 26.95 3.65
CA GLY A 36 12.48 26.91 2.55
C GLY A 36 13.19 25.55 2.36
N LEU A 37 12.99 24.59 3.26
CA LEU A 37 13.48 23.20 3.19
C LEU A 37 12.62 22.27 2.30
N SER A 38 11.61 22.83 1.65
CA SER A 38 10.61 22.14 0.83
C SER A 38 11.18 21.20 -0.24
N GLY A 39 12.42 21.36 -0.70
CA GLY A 39 13.00 20.50 -1.74
C GLY A 39 13.31 19.10 -1.21
N THR A 40 14.15 19.02 -0.16
CA THR A 40 14.63 17.74 0.38
C THR A 40 13.51 16.94 1.04
N ASP A 41 12.64 17.60 1.82
CA ASP A 41 11.53 16.93 2.51
C ASP A 41 10.52 16.34 1.52
N ARG A 42 10.27 17.02 0.39
CA ARG A 42 9.42 16.48 -0.69
C ARG A 42 10.07 15.33 -1.43
N VAL A 43 11.37 15.41 -1.72
CA VAL A 43 12.10 14.33 -2.39
C VAL A 43 12.13 13.08 -1.52
N LEU A 44 12.43 13.23 -0.23
CA LEU A 44 12.37 12.13 0.74
C LEU A 44 10.94 11.55 0.83
N GLY A 45 9.91 12.39 0.84
CA GLY A 45 8.52 11.96 0.79
C GLY A 45 8.16 11.19 -0.49
N ILE A 46 8.65 11.62 -1.65
CA ILE A 46 8.44 10.93 -2.94
C ILE A 46 9.16 9.58 -2.94
N VAL A 47 10.44 9.54 -2.54
CA VAL A 47 11.22 8.30 -2.47
C VAL A 47 10.59 7.32 -1.50
N PHE A 48 10.20 7.79 -0.31
CA PHE A 48 9.49 6.99 0.68
C PHE A 48 8.12 6.52 0.16
N GLY A 49 7.38 7.39 -0.53
CA GLY A 49 6.10 7.05 -1.14
C GLY A 49 6.22 5.98 -2.23
N ILE A 50 7.23 6.08 -3.09
CA ILE A 50 7.56 5.08 -4.11
C ILE A 50 7.95 3.76 -3.43
N ALA A 51 8.84 3.80 -2.43
CA ALA A 51 9.26 2.60 -1.70
C ALA A 51 8.06 1.91 -1.02
N ARG A 52 7.21 2.69 -0.34
CA ARG A 52 5.98 2.20 0.29
C ARG A 52 5.02 1.62 -0.74
N GLY A 53 4.79 2.32 -1.85
CA GLY A 53 3.92 1.85 -2.94
C GLY A 53 4.43 0.53 -3.53
N ALA A 54 5.74 0.44 -3.74
CA ALA A 54 6.40 -0.77 -4.23
C ALA A 54 6.20 -1.94 -3.25
N LEU A 55 6.34 -1.68 -1.94
CA LEU A 55 6.12 -2.68 -0.89
C LEU A 55 4.65 -3.15 -0.86
N VAL A 56 3.69 -2.24 -0.94
CA VAL A 56 2.25 -2.57 -1.00
C VAL A 56 1.95 -3.46 -2.21
N VAL A 57 2.46 -3.12 -3.40
CA VAL A 57 2.28 -3.94 -4.61
C VAL A 57 2.96 -5.30 -4.46
N GLY A 58 4.16 -5.37 -3.89
CA GLY A 58 4.85 -6.64 -3.61
C GLY A 58 4.05 -7.55 -2.68
N VAL A 59 3.41 -7.01 -1.65
CA VAL A 59 2.50 -7.77 -0.77
C VAL A 59 1.26 -8.24 -1.53
N LEU A 60 0.68 -7.42 -2.41
CA LEU A 60 -0.46 -7.83 -3.24
C LEU A 60 -0.08 -8.98 -4.19
N VAL A 61 1.09 -8.92 -4.83
CA VAL A 61 1.60 -9.98 -5.70
C VAL A 61 1.88 -11.26 -4.90
N LEU A 62 2.44 -11.14 -3.69
CA LEU A 62 2.62 -12.26 -2.79
C LEU A 62 1.27 -12.92 -2.45
N VAL A 63 0.26 -12.14 -2.07
CA VAL A 63 -1.10 -12.66 -1.79
C VAL A 63 -1.75 -13.26 -3.04
N ALA A 64 -1.51 -12.70 -4.23
CA ALA A 64 -2.00 -13.27 -5.48
C ALA A 64 -1.40 -14.65 -5.78
N GLY A 65 -0.20 -14.97 -5.28
CA GLY A 65 0.36 -16.33 -5.30
C GLY A 65 -0.42 -17.37 -4.47
N LEU A 66 -1.45 -16.97 -3.73
CA LEU A 66 -2.42 -17.87 -3.09
C LEU A 66 -3.65 -18.15 -3.98
N THR A 67 -3.69 -17.57 -5.18
CA THR A 67 -4.83 -17.63 -6.10
C THR A 67 -4.38 -18.21 -7.45
N PRO A 68 -5.29 -18.61 -8.35
CA PRO A 68 -4.91 -19.09 -9.69
C PRO A 68 -4.50 -17.98 -10.68
N LEU A 69 -4.51 -16.71 -10.25
CA LEU A 69 -4.13 -15.56 -11.09
C LEU A 69 -2.74 -15.70 -11.75
N PRO A 70 -1.70 -16.29 -11.11
CA PRO A 70 -0.40 -16.45 -11.73
C PRO A 70 -0.37 -17.31 -13.00
N GLN A 71 -1.37 -18.19 -13.18
CA GLN A 71 -1.46 -19.11 -14.31
C GLN A 71 -2.14 -18.49 -15.54
N ASP A 72 -2.72 -17.28 -15.40
CA ASP A 72 -3.43 -16.65 -16.49
C ASP A 72 -2.46 -15.98 -17.49
N PRO A 73 -2.75 -16.01 -18.81
CA PRO A 73 -1.86 -15.43 -19.82
C PRO A 73 -1.60 -13.94 -19.64
N TRP A 74 -2.55 -13.18 -19.09
CA TRP A 74 -2.41 -11.73 -18.86
C TRP A 74 -1.46 -11.43 -17.69
N TRP A 75 -1.31 -12.36 -16.75
CA TRP A 75 -0.38 -12.28 -15.63
C TRP A 75 1.05 -12.46 -16.13
N GLU A 76 1.32 -13.54 -16.87
CA GLU A 76 2.65 -13.81 -17.44
C GLU A 76 3.11 -12.75 -18.45
N GLN A 77 2.19 -12.18 -19.22
CA GLN A 77 2.50 -11.13 -20.21
C GLN A 77 2.81 -9.76 -19.58
N SER A 78 2.58 -9.58 -18.28
CA SER A 78 2.73 -8.29 -17.62
C SER A 78 4.21 -7.93 -17.36
N VAL A 79 4.71 -6.94 -18.10
CA VAL A 79 6.12 -6.46 -18.02
C VAL A 79 6.54 -6.02 -16.62
N LEU A 80 5.61 -5.42 -15.85
CA LEU A 80 5.87 -4.96 -14.49
C LEU A 80 5.94 -6.12 -13.48
N LEU A 81 5.20 -7.20 -13.73
CA LEU A 81 4.99 -8.25 -12.74
C LEU A 81 6.27 -8.99 -12.39
N GLY A 82 7.12 -9.31 -13.38
CA GLY A 82 8.39 -10.00 -13.13
C GLY A 82 9.32 -9.24 -12.16
N ARG A 83 9.23 -7.89 -12.08
CA ARG A 83 9.96 -7.11 -11.06
C ARG A 83 9.36 -7.26 -9.66
N PHE A 84 8.04 -7.29 -9.57
CA PHE A 84 7.33 -7.41 -8.30
C PHE A 84 7.30 -8.85 -7.77
N GLU A 85 7.37 -9.86 -8.64
CA GLU A 85 7.51 -11.28 -8.25
C GLU A 85 8.84 -11.52 -7.53
N ALA A 86 9.95 -10.95 -8.01
CA ALA A 86 11.23 -11.02 -7.31
C ALA A 86 11.14 -10.40 -5.90
N MET A 87 10.41 -9.29 -5.76
CA MET A 87 10.17 -8.65 -4.48
C MET A 87 9.21 -9.46 -3.59
N ALA A 88 8.21 -10.13 -4.16
CA ALA A 88 7.32 -11.04 -3.46
C ALA A 88 8.07 -12.29 -2.94
N LEU A 89 8.98 -12.85 -3.74
CA LEU A 89 9.88 -13.93 -3.32
C LEU A 89 10.81 -13.49 -2.18
N TRP A 90 11.34 -12.28 -2.27
CA TRP A 90 12.12 -11.69 -1.18
C TRP A 90 11.28 -11.50 0.09
N LEU A 91 10.04 -10.99 -0.02
CA LEU A 91 9.11 -10.88 1.11
C LEU A 91 8.76 -12.26 1.70
N ARG A 92 8.57 -13.29 0.86
CA ARG A 92 8.32 -14.68 1.28
C ARG A 92 9.45 -15.24 2.14
N SER A 93 10.70 -14.82 1.92
CA SER A 93 11.84 -15.28 2.73
C SER A 93 11.78 -14.84 4.20
N TYR A 94 10.99 -13.82 4.52
CA TYR A 94 10.71 -13.38 5.88
C TYR A 94 9.52 -14.10 6.52
N LEU A 95 8.76 -14.90 5.75
CA LEU A 95 7.64 -15.68 6.29
C LEU A 95 8.14 -16.97 6.93
N PRO A 96 7.50 -17.44 8.01
CA PRO A 96 7.74 -18.77 8.56
C PRO A 96 7.54 -19.85 7.49
N PRO A 97 8.33 -20.94 7.51
CA PRO A 97 8.27 -22.00 6.51
C PRO A 97 6.88 -22.61 6.34
N GLU A 98 6.08 -22.68 7.42
CA GLU A 98 4.73 -23.24 7.37
C GLU A 98 3.77 -22.38 6.54
N VAL A 99 3.95 -21.06 6.56
CA VAL A 99 3.11 -20.10 5.84
C VAL A 99 3.63 -19.91 4.40
N ALA A 100 4.95 -19.95 4.22
CA ALA A 100 5.59 -19.84 2.92
C ALA A 100 5.19 -20.97 1.95
N ALA A 101 4.84 -22.16 2.44
CA ALA A 101 4.47 -23.31 1.62
C ALA A 101 3.18 -23.13 0.81
N TYR A 102 2.29 -22.21 1.21
CA TYR A 102 1.02 -21.97 0.52
C TYR A 102 1.13 -21.06 -0.71
N PHE A 103 2.24 -20.32 -0.84
CA PHE A 103 2.46 -19.40 -1.94
C PHE A 103 3.07 -20.13 -3.13
N THR A 104 2.28 -20.23 -4.19
CA THR A 104 2.66 -20.87 -5.46
C THR A 104 2.76 -19.78 -6.52
N PHE A 105 3.94 -19.64 -7.10
CA PHE A 105 4.19 -18.77 -8.25
C PHE A 105 4.47 -19.67 -9.45
#